data_AF-E3TEX8-F1
#
_entry.id   AF-E3TEX8-F1
#
_cell.length_a   1.000
_cell.length_b   1.000
_cell.length_c   1.000
_cell.angle_alpha   90.00
_cell.angle_beta   90.00
_cell.angle_gamma   90.00
#
_symmetry.space_group_name_H-M   'P 1'
#
loop_
_entity.id
_entity.type
_entity.pdbx_description
1 polymer ?
#
loop_
_entity_poly.entity_id
_entity_poly.type
_entity_poly.pdbx_seq_one_letter_code
_entity_poly.pdbx_strand_id
1 'polypeptide(L)'
;MEVTSQPTAFAPSDFQTGLLECCDDCGTCVCGLFCLTCLGCSIASDMGECCLCGLGMSIRSVYRTKYNIQGSMCKDFMISNCCLPCATCQLKRDIDRRKQQGIF
;
A
#
# COMPACT_ATOMS: atom_id res chain seq x y z
N MET A 1 -0.04 -9.45 -10.41
CA MET A 1 1.39 -9.39 -10.73
C MET A 1 1.94 -10.79 -10.64
N GLU A 2 2.38 -11.35 -11.77
CA GLU A 2 3.06 -12.64 -11.81
C GLU A 2 4.50 -12.44 -11.34
N VAL A 3 4.98 -13.30 -10.42
CA VAL A 3 6.37 -13.26 -9.94
C VAL A 3 7.25 -13.96 -10.98
N THR A 4 7.66 -13.22 -12.01
CA THR A 4 8.44 -13.76 -13.14
C THR A 4 9.96 -13.69 -12.91
N SER A 5 10.41 -12.89 -11.93
CA SER A 5 11.81 -12.77 -11.54
C SER A 5 11.94 -12.88 -10.03
N GLN A 6 12.97 -13.58 -9.54
CA GLN A 6 13.31 -13.51 -8.12
C GLN A 6 13.58 -12.05 -7.75
N PRO A 7 12.94 -11.52 -6.69
CA PRO A 7 13.21 -10.16 -6.25
C PRO A 7 14.69 -10.05 -5.92
N THR A 8 15.34 -9.00 -6.41
CA THR A 8 16.66 -8.60 -5.92
C THR A 8 16.58 -8.53 -4.39
N ALA A 9 17.60 -9.01 -3.69
CA ALA A 9 17.63 -9.00 -2.24
C ALA A 9 17.65 -7.54 -1.72
N PHE A 10 16.47 -6.92 -1.64
CA PHE A 10 16.30 -5.66 -0.95
C PHE A 10 16.66 -5.89 0.52
N ALA A 11 17.39 -4.96 1.14
CA ALA A 11 17.54 -5.00 2.58
C ALA A 11 16.14 -4.94 3.22
N PRO A 12 15.91 -5.65 4.34
CA PRO A 12 14.65 -5.56 5.05
C PRO A 12 14.36 -4.09 5.39
N SER A 13 13.15 -3.64 5.06
CA SER A 13 12.71 -2.26 5.26
C SER A 13 11.37 -2.19 5.99
N ASP A 14 10.99 -1.00 6.43
CA ASP A 14 9.67 -0.71 6.98
C ASP A 14 8.87 0.18 6.01
N PHE A 15 7.56 0.31 6.25
CA PHE A 15 6.78 1.35 5.57
C PHE A 15 7.37 2.72 5.91
N GLN A 16 7.45 3.60 4.92
CA GLN A 16 7.99 4.95 5.12
C GLN A 16 7.05 5.85 5.94
N THR A 17 5.79 5.44 6.10
CA THR A 17 4.75 6.16 6.86
C THR A 17 4.06 5.24 7.85
N GLY A 18 3.59 5.82 8.95
CA GLY A 18 2.73 5.18 9.93
C GLY A 18 1.31 4.95 9.43
N LEU A 19 0.61 4.01 10.08
CA LEU A 19 -0.78 3.64 9.77
C LEU A 19 -1.75 4.81 9.99
N LEU A 20 -1.59 5.53 11.10
CA LEU A 20 -2.50 6.60 11.53
C LEU A 20 -2.00 8.00 11.17
N GLU A 21 -0.96 8.13 10.34
CA GLU A 21 -0.53 9.43 9.77
C GLU A 21 -1.51 9.96 8.70
N CYS A 22 -2.81 9.64 8.82
CA CYS A 22 -3.86 10.16 7.95
C CYS A 22 -4.03 11.68 8.06
N CYS A 23 -3.59 12.29 9.15
CA CYS A 23 -3.66 13.75 9.33
C CYS A 23 -2.54 14.51 8.58
N ASP A 24 -1.46 13.85 8.15
CA ASP A 24 -0.38 14.50 7.38
C ASP A 24 -0.74 14.69 5.90
N ASP A 25 -1.61 13.84 5.36
CA ASP A 25 -2.19 13.98 4.02
C ASP A 25 -3.72 14.01 4.11
N CYS A 26 -4.24 15.17 4.52
CA CYS A 26 -5.67 15.35 4.74
C CYS A 26 -6.51 15.05 3.47
N GLY A 27 -5.98 15.36 2.27
CA GLY A 27 -6.64 15.04 1.00
C GLY A 27 -6.78 13.53 0.75
N THR A 28 -5.71 12.76 1.00
CA THR A 28 -5.73 11.29 0.87
C THR A 28 -6.63 10.65 1.92
N CYS A 29 -6.68 11.22 3.14
CA CYS A 29 -7.58 10.76 4.21
C CYS A 29 -9.06 11.04 3.88
N VAL A 30 -9.39 12.23 3.36
CA VAL A 30 -10.76 12.57 2.95
C VAL A 30 -11.19 11.70 1.75
N CYS A 31 -10.32 11.49 0.77
CA CYS A 31 -10.58 10.55 -0.33
C CYS A 31 -10.70 9.09 0.15
N GLY A 32 -9.91 8.67 1.14
CA GLY A 32 -10.03 7.34 1.76
C GLY A 32 -11.34 7.15 2.53
N LEU A 33 -11.89 8.23 3.10
CA LEU A 33 -13.15 8.22 3.85
C LEU A 33 -14.38 8.35 2.94
N PHE A 34 -14.30 9.13 1.86
CA PHE A 34 -15.44 9.41 0.95
C PHE A 34 -15.43 8.60 -0.36
N CYS A 35 -14.28 8.17 -0.89
CA CYS A 35 -14.18 7.27 -2.05
C CYS A 35 -13.00 6.28 -1.95
N LEU A 36 -13.08 5.35 -1.00
CA LEU A 36 -12.08 4.29 -0.83
C LEU A 36 -11.85 3.48 -2.12
N THR A 37 -12.89 3.23 -2.91
CA THR A 37 -12.79 2.51 -4.18
C THR A 37 -11.97 3.28 -5.22
N CYS A 38 -12.13 4.59 -5.32
CA CYS A 38 -11.33 5.43 -6.22
C CYS A 38 -9.85 5.38 -5.82
N LEU A 39 -9.57 5.46 -4.52
CA LEU A 39 -8.21 5.36 -3.98
C LEU A 39 -7.59 3.98 -4.26
N GLY A 40 -8.38 2.93 -4.06
CA GLY A 40 -8.02 1.56 -4.44
C GLY A 40 -7.66 1.45 -5.93
N CYS A 41 -8.48 2.03 -6.80
CA CYS A 41 -8.21 2.04 -8.23
C CYS A 41 -6.91 2.77 -8.60
N SER A 42 -6.59 3.87 -7.91
CA SER A 42 -5.31 4.55 -8.09
C SER A 42 -4.13 3.67 -7.68
N ILE A 43 -4.22 2.98 -6.55
CA ILE A 43 -3.19 2.02 -6.10
C ILE A 43 -3.06 0.87 -7.09
N ALA A 44 -4.19 0.33 -7.55
CA ALA A 44 -4.20 -0.75 -8.52
C ALA A 44 -3.51 -0.33 -9.82
N SER A 45 -3.88 0.85 -10.35
CA SER A 45 -3.25 1.43 -11.54
C SER A 45 -1.74 1.61 -11.35
N ASP A 46 -1.31 2.05 -10.17
CA ASP A 46 0.10 2.23 -9.83
C ASP A 46 0.87 0.90 -9.76
N MET A 47 0.19 -0.17 -9.35
CA MET A 47 0.77 -1.52 -9.26
C MET A 47 0.55 -2.36 -10.52
N GLY A 48 -0.08 -1.80 -11.57
CA GLY A 48 -0.39 -2.51 -12.81
C GLY A 48 -1.49 -3.55 -12.67
N GLU A 49 -2.42 -3.37 -11.72
CA GLU A 49 -3.53 -4.26 -11.42
C GLU A 49 -4.88 -3.65 -11.83
N CYS A 50 -5.92 -4.48 -11.92
CA CYS A 50 -7.28 -4.02 -12.18
C CYS A 50 -7.81 -3.12 -11.04
N CYS A 51 -8.58 -2.08 -11.36
CA CYS A 51 -9.17 -1.09 -10.45
C CYS A 51 -9.66 -1.66 -9.08
N LEU A 52 -10.33 -2.80 -9.10
CA LEU A 52 -10.93 -3.44 -7.93
C LEU A 52 -9.93 -4.22 -7.05
N CYS A 53 -8.70 -4.43 -7.53
CA CYS A 53 -7.66 -5.20 -6.87
C CYS A 53 -6.73 -4.37 -5.99
N GLY A 54 -6.92 -3.04 -5.92
CA GLY A 54 -6.05 -2.15 -5.15
C GLY A 54 -6.45 -1.98 -3.68
N LEU A 55 -7.36 -2.82 -3.17
CA LEU A 55 -7.83 -2.78 -1.78
C LEU A 55 -7.59 -4.11 -1.06
N GLY A 56 -7.44 -4.03 0.26
CA GLY A 56 -7.40 -5.18 1.15
C GLY A 56 -6.00 -5.76 1.38
N MET A 57 -5.98 -6.97 1.90
CA MET A 57 -4.75 -7.65 2.33
C MET A 57 -3.86 -8.08 1.17
N SER A 58 -4.43 -8.52 0.05
CA SER A 58 -3.67 -9.07 -1.09
C SER A 58 -2.71 -8.04 -1.69
N ILE A 59 -3.19 -6.85 -2.01
CA ILE A 59 -2.37 -5.79 -2.60
C ILE A 59 -1.25 -5.34 -1.66
N ARG A 60 -1.55 -5.24 -0.36
CA ARG A 60 -0.58 -4.88 0.67
C ARG A 60 0.50 -5.95 0.81
N SER A 61 0.12 -7.23 0.78
CA SER A 61 1.05 -8.35 0.81
C SER A 61 1.97 -8.37 -0.40
N VAL A 62 1.42 -8.19 -1.61
CA VAL A 62 2.21 -8.11 -2.85
C VAL A 62 3.20 -6.94 -2.78
N TYR A 63 2.75 -5.76 -2.32
CA TYR A 63 3.60 -4.59 -2.16
C TYR A 63 4.77 -4.82 -1.20
N ARG A 64 4.49 -5.45 -0.04
CA ARG A 64 5.52 -5.77 0.95
C ARG A 64 6.56 -6.74 0.41
N THR A 65 6.13 -7.74 -0.37
CA THR A 65 7.03 -8.69 -1.04
C THR A 65 7.89 -7.97 -2.10
N LYS A 66 7.32 -7.02 -2.86
CA LYS A 66 8.05 -6.26 -3.89
C LYS A 66 9.23 -5.49 -3.32
N TYR A 67 9.09 -4.91 -2.12
CA TYR A 67 10.09 -4.04 -1.51
C TYR A 67 10.76 -4.60 -0.24
N ASN A 68 10.60 -5.90 0.01
CA ASN A 68 11.08 -6.59 1.22
C ASN A 68 10.77 -5.84 2.54
N ILE A 69 9.51 -5.43 2.69
CA ILE A 69 9.06 -4.76 3.93
C ILE A 69 8.83 -5.83 5.01
N GLN A 70 9.19 -5.58 6.28
CA GLN A 70 9.07 -6.52 7.40
C GLN A 70 7.69 -6.57 8.06
N GLY A 71 7.14 -7.77 8.26
CA GLY A 71 5.77 -7.98 8.72
C GLY A 71 5.19 -9.35 8.33
N SER A 72 3.91 -9.57 8.58
CA SER A 72 3.26 -10.86 8.40
C SER A 72 1.86 -10.71 7.81
N MET A 73 1.39 -11.75 7.11
CA MET A 73 0.02 -11.82 6.58
C MET A 73 -1.03 -11.64 7.69
N CYS A 74 -0.76 -12.18 8.89
CA CYS A 74 -1.64 -12.00 10.05
C CYS A 74 -1.73 -10.53 10.47
N LYS A 75 -0.61 -9.81 10.51
CA LYS A 75 -0.59 -8.38 10.81
C LYS A 75 -1.33 -7.58 9.73
N ASP A 76 -1.16 -7.92 8.46
CA ASP A 76 -1.86 -7.26 7.35
C ASP A 76 -3.38 -7.51 7.38
N PHE A 77 -3.81 -8.71 7.77
CA PHE A 77 -5.23 -9.03 8.01
C PHE A 77 -5.79 -8.20 9.17
N MET A 78 -5.11 -8.17 10.32
CA MET A 78 -5.54 -7.39 11.48
C MET A 78 -5.63 -5.89 11.17
N ILE A 79 -4.64 -5.35 10.45
CA ILE A 79 -4.62 -3.96 10.00
C ILE A 79 -5.80 -3.66 9.07
N SER A 80 -6.02 -4.51 8.08
CA SER A 80 -7.11 -4.35 7.11
C SER A 80 -8.48 -4.43 7.78
N ASN A 81 -8.63 -5.29 8.79
CA ASN A 81 -9.87 -5.44 9.54
C ASN A 81 -10.09 -4.33 10.59
N CYS A 82 -9.02 -3.76 11.15
CA CYS A 82 -9.10 -2.69 12.13
C CYS A 82 -9.42 -1.33 11.48
N CYS A 83 -8.68 -0.94 10.42
CA CYS A 83 -8.95 0.26 9.65
C CYS A 83 -8.46 0.10 8.20
N LEU A 84 -9.32 -0.42 7.33
CA LEU A 84 -9.02 -0.53 5.89
C LEU A 84 -8.66 0.84 5.26
N PRO A 85 -9.40 1.95 5.52
CA PRO A 85 -9.03 3.24 4.94
C PRO A 85 -7.63 3.71 5.34
N CYS A 86 -7.26 3.55 6.61
CA CYS A 86 -5.94 3.93 7.11
C CYS A 86 -4.84 3.08 6.44
N ALA A 87 -5.07 1.77 6.33
CA ALA A 87 -4.15 0.84 5.67
C ALA A 87 -3.94 1.17 4.19
N THR A 88 -5.03 1.51 3.48
CA THR A 88 -5.01 1.93 2.08
C THR A 88 -4.32 3.30 1.90
N CYS A 89 -4.59 4.26 2.80
CA CYS A 89 -3.93 5.56 2.76
C CYS A 89 -2.42 5.44 3.03
N GLN A 90 -2.01 4.63 4.01
CA GLN A 90 -0.59 4.33 4.27
C GLN A 90 0.08 3.76 3.01
N LEU A 91 -0.58 2.81 2.34
CA LEU A 91 -0.06 2.20 1.12
C LEU A 91 0.09 3.22 0.00
N LYS A 92 -0.92 4.08 -0.23
CA LYS A 92 -0.84 5.14 -1.25
C LYS A 92 0.29 6.13 -0.97
N ARG A 93 0.43 6.58 0.28
CA ARG A 93 1.52 7.51 0.67
C ARG A 93 2.90 6.92 0.44
N ASP A 94 3.10 5.64 0.77
CA ASP A 94 4.39 4.97 0.55
C ASP A 94 4.68 4.83 -0.96
N ILE A 95 3.68 4.47 -1.77
CA ILE A 95 3.80 4.49 -3.25
C ILE A 95 4.23 5.87 -3.74
N ASP A 96 3.58 6.94 -3.30
CA ASP A 96 3.87 8.30 -3.76
C ASP A 96 5.27 8.77 -3.35
N ARG A 97 5.69 8.49 -2.10
CA ARG A 97 7.05 8.82 -1.64
C ARG A 97 8.12 8.05 -2.41
N ARG A 98 7.90 6.77 -2.69
CA ARG A 98 8.83 5.96 -3.51
C ARG A 98 8.92 6.45 -4.96
N LYS A 99 7.80 6.91 -5.53
CA LYS A 99 7.78 7.55 -6.85
C LYS A 99 8.59 8.85 -6.85
N GLN A 100 8.43 9.69 -5.82
CA GLN A 100 9.22 10.92 -5.65
C GLN A 100 10.72 10.65 -5.51
N GLN A 101 11.09 9.53 -4.87
CA GLN A 101 12.48 9.07 -4.73
C GLN A 101 13.04 8.38 -5.99
N GLY A 102 12.20 8.08 -6.99
CA GLY A 102 12.61 7.36 -8.20
C GLY A 102 12.91 5.87 -7.99
N ILE A 103 12.39 5.26 -6.91
CA ILE A 103 12.64 3.85 -6.54
C ILE A 103 11.39 2.95 -6.69
N PHE A 104 10.34 3.46 -7.32
CA PHE A 104 9.05 2.76 -7.44
C PHE A 104 9.02 1.74 -8.60
#